data_AF-A0A5J4TYB3-F1
#
_entry.id   AF-A0A5J4TYB3-F1
#
_cell.length_a   1.000
_cell.length_b   1.000
_cell.length_c   1.000
_cell.angle_alpha   90.00
_cell.angle_beta   90.00
_cell.angle_gamma   90.00
#
_symmetry.space_group_name_H-M   'P 1'
#
loop_
_entity.id
_entity.type
_entity.pdbx_description
1 polymer ?
#
loop_
_entity_poly.entity_id
_entity_poly.type
_entity_poly.pdbx_seq_one_letter_code
_entity_poly.pdbx_strand_id
1 'polypeptide(L)'
;KQIINTPNFLNSLIKLAEFKFNNDTNKEDDNQSLQIRNKSKQCLDSIHIQGDEQVQVELVTNGYPRVLVSIINTAGGNEQEQDQGIHEGLINISWFIGKILEGRQTDRYDPQTPLSPQPILLKSCLEQIIDEGENEEIEAQLVNKQEGYGYNIMGNANWGKRLILNFFVDRSNG
;
A
#
# COMPACT_ATOMS: atom_id res chain seq x y z
N LYS A 1 3.70 22.17 -16.93
CA LYS A 1 2.71 21.22 -17.51
C LYS A 1 1.62 21.07 -16.46
N GLN A 2 0.41 21.57 -16.68
CA GLN A 2 -0.68 21.42 -15.72
C GLN A 2 -1.11 19.95 -15.73
N ILE A 3 -0.90 19.26 -14.60
CA ILE A 3 -1.51 17.96 -14.35
C ILE A 3 -3.00 18.25 -14.19
N ILE A 4 -3.83 17.62 -15.02
CA ILE A 4 -5.29 17.72 -14.90
C ILE A 4 -5.64 17.05 -13.58
N ASN A 5 -5.93 17.87 -12.57
CA ASN A 5 -6.44 17.39 -11.32
C ASN A 5 -7.91 17.00 -11.54
N THR A 6 -8.14 15.70 -11.76
CA THR A 6 -9.48 15.11 -11.69
C THR A 6 -9.56 14.28 -10.41
N PRO A 7 -9.99 14.88 -9.28
CA PRO A 7 -10.25 14.15 -8.02
C PRO A 7 -11.16 12.94 -8.26
N ASN A 8 -12.08 13.06 -9.22
CA ASN A 8 -13.00 12.00 -9.62
C ASN A 8 -12.30 10.75 -10.18
N PHE A 9 -11.15 10.90 -10.84
CA PHE A 9 -10.43 9.76 -11.42
C PHE A 9 -9.73 8.94 -10.33
N LEU A 10 -9.01 9.61 -9.42
CA LEU A 10 -8.32 8.95 -8.31
C LEU A 10 -9.32 8.22 -7.41
N ASN A 11 -10.43 8.88 -7.07
CA ASN A 11 -11.47 8.28 -6.24
C ASN A 11 -12.17 7.10 -6.92
N SER A 12 -12.32 7.15 -8.24
CA SER A 12 -12.84 6.00 -8.98
C SER A 12 -11.86 4.82 -8.94
N LEU A 13 -10.55 5.07 -9.08
CA LEU A 13 -9.53 4.02 -8.98
C LEU A 13 -9.46 3.39 -7.60
N ILE A 14 -9.53 4.20 -6.54
CA ILE A 14 -9.55 3.70 -5.15
C ILE A 14 -10.77 2.79 -4.94
N LYS A 15 -11.97 3.23 -5.35
CA LYS A 15 -13.18 2.40 -5.27
C LYS A 15 -13.09 1.11 -6.10
N LEU A 16 -12.44 1.16 -7.26
CA LEU A 16 -12.23 -0.03 -8.10
C LEU A 16 -11.22 -1.00 -7.47
N ALA A 17 -10.23 -0.51 -6.73
CA ALA A 17 -9.28 -1.33 -6.00
C ALA A 17 -9.92 -2.11 -4.84
N GLU A 18 -11.07 -1.65 -4.36
CA GLU A 18 -11.92 -2.29 -3.32
C GLU A 18 -13.16 -2.97 -3.91
N PHE A 19 -13.27 -3.06 -5.24
CA PHE A 19 -14.49 -3.54 -5.90
C PHE A 19 -14.81 -4.99 -5.50
N LYS A 20 -16.04 -5.20 -5.00
CA LYS A 20 -16.58 -6.50 -4.55
C LYS A 20 -15.69 -7.23 -3.53
N PHE A 21 -14.89 -6.49 -2.77
CA PHE A 21 -13.88 -7.03 -1.86
C PHE A 21 -14.45 -7.96 -0.74
N ASN A 22 -15.77 -7.95 -0.50
CA ASN A 22 -16.46 -8.77 0.53
C ASN A 22 -17.67 -9.59 0.03
N ASN A 23 -17.86 -9.77 -1.27
CA ASN A 23 -19.04 -10.48 -1.78
C ASN A 23 -18.70 -11.93 -2.15
N ASP A 24 -19.22 -12.90 -1.38
CA ASP A 24 -19.28 -14.33 -1.70
C ASP A 24 -19.95 -14.55 -3.07
N THR A 25 -19.21 -14.39 -4.15
CA THR A 25 -19.72 -14.48 -5.51
C THR A 25 -18.96 -15.55 -6.29
N ASN A 26 -19.71 -16.30 -7.10
CA ASN A 26 -19.25 -17.46 -7.87
C ASN A 26 -17.85 -17.30 -8.49
N LYS A 27 -17.05 -18.37 -8.48
CA LYS A 27 -15.62 -18.43 -8.89
C LYS A 27 -15.25 -17.74 -10.22
N GLU A 28 -16.17 -17.56 -11.16
CA GLU A 28 -15.94 -16.89 -12.44
C GLU A 28 -16.03 -15.35 -12.34
N ASP A 29 -17.01 -14.84 -11.56
CA ASP A 29 -17.17 -13.41 -11.26
C ASP A 29 -16.03 -12.88 -10.38
N ASP A 30 -15.38 -13.79 -9.63
CA ASP A 30 -14.24 -13.51 -8.76
C ASP A 30 -12.98 -13.19 -9.56
N ASN A 31 -12.72 -13.86 -10.68
CA ASN A 31 -11.52 -13.63 -11.49
C ASN A 31 -11.52 -12.25 -12.17
N GLN A 32 -12.64 -11.82 -12.74
CA GLN A 32 -12.74 -10.48 -13.34
C GLN A 32 -12.64 -9.38 -12.27
N SER A 33 -13.27 -9.59 -11.13
CA SER A 33 -13.22 -8.65 -10.00
C SER A 33 -11.80 -8.54 -9.44
N LEU A 34 -11.08 -9.66 -9.30
CA LEU A 34 -9.67 -9.69 -8.91
C LEU A 34 -8.78 -8.94 -9.93
N GLN A 35 -8.99 -9.15 -11.23
CA GLN A 35 -8.24 -8.43 -12.26
C GLN A 35 -8.48 -6.91 -12.19
N ILE A 36 -9.73 -6.47 -12.00
CA ILE A 36 -10.07 -5.05 -11.83
C ILE A 36 -9.34 -4.47 -10.62
N ARG A 37 -9.38 -5.17 -9.47
CA ARG A 37 -8.67 -4.74 -8.26
C ARG A 37 -7.17 -4.60 -8.50
N ASN A 38 -6.54 -5.63 -9.08
CA ASN A 38 -5.10 -5.64 -9.33
C ASN A 38 -4.66 -4.56 -10.32
N LYS A 39 -5.42 -4.36 -11.41
CA LYS A 39 -5.12 -3.30 -12.38
C LYS A 39 -5.30 -1.90 -11.80
N SER A 40 -6.30 -1.71 -10.95
CA SER A 40 -6.54 -0.44 -10.27
C SER A 40 -5.41 -0.13 -9.27
N LYS A 41 -4.95 -1.14 -8.51
CA LYS A 41 -3.80 -1.03 -7.60
C LYS A 41 -2.52 -0.66 -8.35
N GLN A 42 -2.19 -1.37 -9.43
CA GLN A 42 -1.03 -1.05 -10.29
C GLN A 42 -1.08 0.39 -10.85
N CYS A 43 -2.29 0.87 -11.17
CA CYS A 43 -2.48 2.25 -11.61
C CYS A 43 -2.23 3.25 -10.49
N LEU A 44 -2.75 2.99 -9.28
CA LEU A 44 -2.51 3.81 -8.09
C LEU A 44 -1.02 3.84 -7.70
N ASP A 45 -0.31 2.72 -7.80
CA ASP A 45 1.15 2.65 -7.59
C ASP A 45 1.91 3.53 -8.58
N SER A 46 1.51 3.47 -9.85
CA SER A 46 2.10 4.31 -10.91
C SER A 46 1.85 5.80 -10.65
N ILE A 47 0.64 6.14 -10.18
CA ILE A 47 0.28 7.51 -9.78
C ILE A 47 1.12 7.95 -8.57
N HIS A 48 1.33 7.07 -7.58
CA HIS A 48 2.17 7.35 -6.43
C HIS A 48 3.62 7.65 -6.85
N ILE A 49 4.21 6.84 -7.74
CA ILE A 49 5.60 7.01 -8.21
C ILE A 49 5.78 8.31 -9.01
N GLN A 50 4.82 8.64 -9.87
CA GLN A 50 4.91 9.77 -10.79
C GLN A 50 4.26 11.05 -10.26
N GLY A 51 3.50 10.97 -9.16
CA GLY A 51 2.74 12.08 -8.60
C GLY A 51 3.57 12.97 -7.69
N ASP A 52 3.45 14.29 -7.85
CA ASP A 52 4.05 15.26 -6.95
C ASP A 52 3.42 15.24 -5.54
N GLU A 53 3.83 16.17 -4.68
CA GLU A 53 3.33 16.32 -3.30
C GLU A 53 1.80 16.36 -3.22
N GLN A 54 1.15 17.09 -4.14
CA GLN A 54 -0.31 17.21 -4.15
C GLN A 54 -0.98 15.86 -4.42
N VAL A 55 -0.45 15.08 -5.36
CA VAL A 55 -0.96 13.73 -5.64
C VAL A 55 -0.82 12.81 -4.43
N GLN A 56 0.29 12.92 -3.66
CA GLN A 56 0.44 12.13 -2.43
C GLN A 56 -0.63 12.49 -1.39
N VAL A 57 -0.87 13.79 -1.20
CA VAL A 57 -1.93 14.26 -0.29
C VAL A 57 -3.29 13.72 -0.72
N GLU A 58 -3.60 13.74 -2.01
CA GLU A 58 -4.87 13.22 -2.53
C GLU A 58 -5.00 11.71 -2.35
N LEU A 59 -3.95 10.92 -2.60
CA LEU A 59 -3.96 9.48 -2.37
C LEU A 59 -4.31 9.14 -0.91
N VAL A 60 -3.64 9.80 0.03
CA VAL A 60 -3.84 9.58 1.46
C VAL A 60 -5.21 10.06 1.90
N THR A 61 -5.62 11.26 1.50
CA THR A 61 -6.90 11.85 1.90
C THR A 61 -8.08 11.02 1.40
N ASN A 62 -7.95 10.38 0.24
CA ASN A 62 -9.01 9.58 -0.35
C ASN A 62 -8.97 8.10 0.05
N GLY A 63 -8.13 7.72 1.02
CA GLY A 63 -8.18 6.38 1.63
C GLY A 63 -7.30 5.33 0.95
N TYR A 64 -6.38 5.70 0.07
CA TYR A 64 -5.49 4.71 -0.53
C TYR A 64 -4.67 3.87 0.48
N PRO A 65 -4.21 4.40 1.64
CA PRO A 65 -3.55 3.57 2.66
C PRO A 65 -4.39 2.37 3.12
N ARG A 66 -5.72 2.53 3.18
CA ARG A 66 -6.70 1.48 3.54
C ARG A 66 -6.75 0.37 2.49
N VAL A 67 -6.76 0.76 1.22
CA VAL A 67 -6.68 -0.15 0.08
C VAL A 67 -5.40 -0.99 0.10
N LEU A 68 -4.29 -0.43 0.56
CA LEU A 68 -3.03 -1.16 0.66
C LEU A 68 -3.06 -2.21 1.76
N VAL A 69 -3.70 -1.93 2.90
CA VAL A 69 -3.86 -2.87 4.01
C VAL A 69 -4.77 -4.03 3.63
N SER A 70 -5.89 -3.75 2.95
CA SER A 70 -6.85 -4.77 2.55
C SER A 70 -6.25 -5.88 1.65
N ILE A 71 -5.14 -5.61 0.96
CA ILE A 71 -4.39 -6.64 0.20
C ILE A 71 -3.91 -7.78 1.10
N ILE A 72 -3.45 -7.47 2.31
CA ILE A 72 -2.87 -8.46 3.23
C ILE A 72 -3.96 -9.39 3.75
N ASN A 73 -5.13 -8.85 4.08
CA ASN A 73 -6.20 -9.56 4.78
C ASN A 73 -7.03 -10.48 3.85
N THR A 74 -6.77 -10.45 2.54
CA THR A 74 -7.52 -11.25 1.54
C THR A 74 -6.71 -12.35 0.86
N ALA A 75 -5.53 -12.65 1.38
CA ALA A 75 -4.74 -13.80 0.94
C ALA A 75 -5.41 -15.11 1.39
N GLY A 76 -6.55 -15.47 0.79
CA GLY A 76 -7.35 -16.68 1.11
C GLY A 76 -7.06 -17.89 0.21
N GLY A 77 -5.88 -17.92 -0.44
CA GLY A 77 -5.44 -18.99 -1.32
C GLY A 77 -4.92 -20.22 -0.56
N ASN A 78 -4.31 -21.17 -1.27
CA ASN A 78 -3.49 -22.19 -0.60
C ASN A 78 -2.30 -21.52 0.13
N GLU A 79 -1.66 -22.20 1.08
CA GLU A 79 -0.57 -21.62 1.89
C GLU A 79 0.50 -20.87 1.06
N GLN A 80 0.86 -21.35 -0.13
CA GLN A 80 1.86 -20.69 -0.99
C GLN A 80 1.34 -19.43 -1.71
N GLU A 81 0.11 -19.48 -2.24
CA GLU A 81 -0.50 -18.32 -2.91
C GLU A 81 -0.89 -17.24 -1.90
N GLN A 82 -1.27 -17.66 -0.69
CA GLN A 82 -1.50 -16.79 0.44
C GLN A 82 -0.22 -16.03 0.81
N ASP A 83 0.88 -16.75 1.05
CA ASP A 83 2.18 -16.16 1.39
C ASP A 83 2.67 -15.15 0.34
N GLN A 84 2.49 -15.44 -0.95
CA GLN A 84 2.91 -14.54 -2.03
C GLN A 84 2.08 -13.24 -2.05
N GLY A 85 0.76 -13.32 -1.88
CA GLY A 85 -0.12 -12.14 -1.85
C GLY A 85 0.15 -11.23 -0.65
N ILE A 86 0.40 -11.84 0.52
CA ILE A 86 0.81 -11.11 1.74
C ILE A 86 2.15 -10.41 1.52
N HIS A 87 3.13 -11.13 0.95
CA HIS A 87 4.44 -10.56 0.67
C HIS A 87 4.35 -9.35 -0.26
N GLU A 88 3.58 -9.45 -1.34
CA GLU A 88 3.37 -8.35 -2.28
C GLU A 88 2.66 -7.15 -1.63
N GLY A 89 1.62 -7.40 -0.81
CA GLY A 89 0.94 -6.36 -0.04
C GLY A 89 1.87 -5.60 0.91
N LEU A 90 2.71 -6.34 1.66
CA LEU A 90 3.69 -5.76 2.57
C LEU A 90 4.76 -4.93 1.84
N ILE A 91 5.22 -5.38 0.66
CA ILE A 91 6.14 -4.61 -0.17
C ILE A 91 5.50 -3.29 -0.60
N ASN A 92 4.26 -3.33 -1.08
CA ASN A 92 3.56 -2.14 -1.57
C ASN A 92 3.35 -1.11 -0.45
N ILE A 93 2.92 -1.55 0.73
CA ILE A 93 2.82 -0.69 1.92
C ILE A 93 4.18 -0.08 2.27
N SER A 94 5.22 -0.91 2.31
CA SER A 94 6.57 -0.46 2.68
C SER A 94 7.13 0.58 1.71
N TRP A 95 6.93 0.36 0.41
CA TRP A 95 7.32 1.30 -0.64
C TRP A 95 6.55 2.61 -0.54
N PHE A 96 5.22 2.54 -0.40
CA PHE A 96 4.37 3.72 -0.27
C PHE A 96 4.79 4.59 0.92
N ILE A 97 4.91 3.97 2.10
CA ILE A 97 5.36 4.64 3.32
C ILE A 97 6.77 5.21 3.15
N GLY A 98 7.67 4.44 2.55
CA GLY A 98 9.07 4.84 2.40
C GLY A 98 9.27 6.08 1.54
N LYS A 99 8.55 6.15 0.43
CA LYS A 99 8.59 7.31 -0.45
C LYS A 99 8.00 8.56 0.21
N ILE A 100 7.01 8.42 1.09
CA ILE A 100 6.47 9.55 1.86
C ILE A 100 7.45 9.98 2.97
N LEU A 101 8.08 9.03 3.67
CA LEU A 101 9.01 9.30 4.76
C LEU A 101 10.33 9.90 4.27
N GLU A 102 10.98 9.27 3.29
CA GLU A 102 12.33 9.64 2.84
C GLU A 102 12.29 10.61 1.65
N GLY A 103 11.13 10.76 1.01
CA GLY A 103 11.03 11.40 -0.28
C GLY A 103 11.62 10.53 -1.39
N ARG A 104 11.86 11.13 -2.55
CA ARG A 104 12.59 10.51 -3.66
C ARG A 104 13.22 11.54 -4.57
N GLN A 105 14.35 11.19 -5.16
CA GLN A 105 15.03 12.00 -6.15
C GLN A 105 14.85 11.38 -7.53
N THR A 106 14.89 12.21 -8.58
CA THR A 106 14.91 11.69 -9.96
C THR A 106 16.30 11.17 -10.30
N ASP A 107 16.37 9.96 -10.87
CA ASP A 107 17.60 9.43 -11.46
C ASP A 107 17.45 9.36 -12.99
N ARG A 108 18.57 9.34 -13.72
CA ARG A 108 18.61 9.11 -15.17
C ARG A 108 18.09 7.71 -15.56
N TYR A 109 18.27 6.72 -14.68
CA TYR A 109 17.86 5.33 -14.90
C TYR A 109 16.48 5.01 -14.34
N ASP A 110 15.97 5.87 -13.46
CA ASP A 110 14.63 5.74 -12.88
C ASP A 110 13.99 7.14 -12.72
N PRO A 111 13.37 7.66 -13.80
CA PRO A 111 12.75 8.96 -13.79
C PRO A 111 11.47 8.93 -12.95
N GLN A 112 11.59 9.39 -11.72
CA GLN A 112 10.48 9.62 -10.80
C GLN A 112 10.30 11.13 -10.58
N THR A 113 9.06 11.56 -10.38
CA THR A 113 8.81 12.94 -9.92
C THR A 113 9.47 13.12 -8.56
N PRO A 114 10.36 14.11 -8.39
CA PRO A 114 10.99 14.36 -7.09
C PRO A 114 9.94 14.64 -6.01
N LEU A 115 10.19 14.10 -4.82
CA LEU A 115 9.33 14.29 -3.66
C LEU A 115 10.20 14.59 -2.45
N SER A 116 9.88 15.65 -1.70
CA SER A 116 10.50 15.89 -0.41
C SER A 116 9.85 15.01 0.68
N PRO A 117 10.57 14.64 1.75
CA PRO A 117 9.99 14.01 2.93
C PRO A 117 8.71 14.71 3.42
N GLN A 118 7.64 13.96 3.68
CA GLN A 118 6.34 14.47 4.13
C GLN A 118 5.92 13.85 5.48
N PRO A 119 6.53 14.24 6.60
CA PRO A 119 6.28 13.63 7.91
C PRO A 119 4.83 13.82 8.41
N ILE A 120 4.17 14.93 8.06
CA ILE A 120 2.77 15.17 8.44
C ILE A 120 1.84 14.20 7.69
N LEU A 121 2.09 14.02 6.40
CA LEU A 121 1.30 13.11 5.57
C LEU A 121 1.51 11.66 6.01
N LEU A 122 2.76 11.29 6.33
CA LEU A 122 3.11 9.98 6.87
C LEU A 122 2.28 9.64 8.11
N LYS A 123 2.12 10.60 9.03
CA LYS A 123 1.29 10.40 10.23
C LYS A 123 -0.15 10.04 9.86
N SER A 124 -0.74 10.76 8.89
CA SER A 124 -2.10 10.47 8.41
C SER A 124 -2.20 9.09 7.72
N CYS A 125 -1.18 8.67 6.98
CA CYS A 125 -1.13 7.32 6.41
C CYS A 125 -1.16 6.26 7.50
N LEU A 126 -0.28 6.39 8.48
CA LEU A 126 -0.15 5.43 9.57
C LEU A 126 -1.44 5.38 10.39
N GLU A 127 -2.03 6.53 10.72
CA GLU A 127 -3.34 6.57 11.41
C GLU A 127 -4.43 5.82 10.64
N GLN A 128 -4.49 5.92 9.31
CA GLN A 128 -5.47 5.18 8.51
C GLN A 128 -5.21 3.68 8.47
N ILE A 129 -3.95 3.27 8.39
CA ILE A 129 -3.54 1.86 8.45
C ILE A 129 -3.95 1.25 9.79
N ILE A 130 -3.95 2.05 10.85
CA ILE A 130 -4.20 1.62 12.24
C ILE A 130 -5.69 1.63 12.60
N ASP A 131 -6.39 2.72 12.27
CA ASP A 131 -7.78 2.94 12.67
C ASP A 131 -8.77 1.98 11.98
N GLU A 132 -8.39 1.32 10.88
CA GLU A 132 -9.20 0.27 10.26
C GLU A 132 -9.18 -1.09 10.97
N GLY A 133 -8.47 -1.23 12.10
CA GLY A 133 -8.89 -2.20 13.11
C GLY A 133 -8.68 -3.68 12.77
N GLU A 134 -7.71 -4.05 11.92
CA GLU A 134 -7.21 -5.43 11.77
C GLU A 134 -5.74 -5.52 12.22
N ASN A 135 -5.45 -4.93 13.37
CA ASN A 135 -4.11 -4.89 13.96
C ASN A 135 -3.57 -6.31 14.26
N GLU A 136 -4.46 -7.27 14.52
CA GLU A 136 -4.10 -8.67 14.77
C GLU A 136 -3.62 -9.40 13.51
N GLU A 137 -4.15 -9.08 12.33
CA GLU A 137 -3.79 -9.79 11.09
C GLU A 137 -2.50 -9.25 10.50
N ILE A 138 -2.28 -7.92 10.57
CA ILE A 138 -0.97 -7.33 10.31
C ILE A 138 0.05 -7.89 11.32
N GLU A 139 -0.21 -7.85 12.64
CA GLU A 139 0.70 -8.42 13.63
C GLU A 139 0.96 -9.93 13.42
N ALA A 140 -0.05 -10.73 13.11
CA ALA A 140 0.08 -12.17 12.87
C ALA A 140 0.90 -12.49 11.61
N GLN A 141 0.65 -11.79 10.50
CA GLN A 141 1.40 -11.94 9.26
C GLN A 141 2.83 -11.40 9.38
N LEU A 142 3.05 -10.42 10.27
CA LEU A 142 4.38 -9.91 10.61
C LEU A 142 5.23 -10.93 11.41
N VAL A 143 4.66 -11.95 12.07
CA VAL A 143 5.45 -12.99 12.77
C VAL A 143 5.89 -14.12 11.83
N ASN A 144 5.31 -14.21 10.63
CA ASN A 144 5.61 -15.29 9.69
C ASN A 144 7.04 -15.13 9.10
N LYS A 145 7.95 -16.03 9.48
CA LYS A 145 9.33 -16.04 8.99
C LYS A 145 9.38 -16.77 7.65
N GLN A 146 9.36 -16.03 6.55
CA GLN A 146 9.75 -16.60 5.25
C GLN A 146 11.13 -16.06 4.84
N GLU A 147 12.15 -16.89 5.03
CA GLU A 147 13.46 -16.72 4.38
C GLU A 147 13.31 -17.15 2.92
N GLY A 148 13.21 -16.19 2.01
CA GLY A 148 13.08 -16.41 0.57
C GLY A 148 13.84 -15.36 -0.24
N TYR A 149 14.69 -15.83 -1.14
CA TYR A 149 15.73 -15.06 -1.85
C TYR A 149 15.20 -13.87 -2.68
N GLY A 150 15.78 -12.69 -2.45
CA GLY A 150 15.63 -11.53 -3.33
C GLY A 150 16.24 -10.27 -2.70
N TYR A 151 17.50 -9.99 -3.03
CA TYR A 151 18.23 -8.83 -2.51
C TYR A 151 17.44 -7.53 -2.75
N ASN A 152 17.37 -6.69 -1.72
CA ASN A 152 16.71 -5.37 -1.64
C ASN A 152 15.20 -5.36 -1.34
N ILE A 153 14.43 -6.37 -1.76
CA ILE A 153 12.96 -6.39 -1.51
C ILE A 153 12.66 -6.82 -0.07
N MET A 154 13.34 -7.85 0.43
CA MET A 154 13.25 -8.28 1.83
C MET A 154 13.73 -7.20 2.81
N GLY A 155 14.69 -6.37 2.39
CA GLY A 155 15.14 -5.21 3.18
C GLY A 155 14.05 -4.15 3.33
N ASN A 156 13.36 -3.83 2.23
CA ASN A 156 12.25 -2.87 2.22
C ASN A 156 11.03 -3.37 3.01
N ALA A 157 10.66 -4.64 2.86
CA ALA A 157 9.55 -5.23 3.62
C ALA A 157 9.84 -5.23 5.13
N ASN A 158 11.06 -5.62 5.54
CA ASN A 158 11.48 -5.56 6.94
C ASN A 158 11.58 -4.13 7.48
N TRP A 159 11.93 -3.17 6.63
CA TRP A 159 12.01 -1.77 7.00
C TRP A 159 10.63 -1.13 7.15
N GLY A 160 9.70 -1.36 6.22
CA GLY A 160 8.31 -0.92 6.35
C GLY A 160 7.64 -1.56 7.57
N LYS A 161 7.87 -2.87 7.80
CA LYS A 161 7.50 -3.55 9.05
C LYS A 161 8.04 -2.82 10.28
N ARG A 162 9.33 -2.48 10.31
CA ARG A 162 9.95 -1.77 11.45
C ARG A 162 9.37 -0.38 11.66
N LEU A 163 9.09 0.35 10.58
CA LEU A 163 8.47 1.68 10.67
C LEU A 163 7.07 1.62 11.25
N ILE A 164 6.26 0.69 10.76
CA ILE A 164 4.90 0.44 11.26
C ILE A 164 4.98 0.06 12.75
N LEU A 165 5.82 -0.91 13.12
CA LEU A 165 6.01 -1.34 14.51
C LEU A 165 6.48 -0.21 15.44
N ASN A 166 7.47 0.58 15.03
CA ASN A 166 7.96 1.68 15.85
C ASN A 166 6.88 2.73 16.11
N PHE A 167 6.05 3.03 15.11
CA PHE A 167 4.94 3.96 15.27
C PHE A 167 3.89 3.45 16.27
N PHE A 168 3.58 2.15 16.23
CA PHE A 168 2.69 1.51 17.22
C PHE A 168 3.26 1.57 18.64
N VAL A 169 4.55 1.24 18.80
CA VAL A 169 5.22 1.28 20.11
C VAL A 169 5.21 2.70 20.68
N ASP A 170 5.48 3.72 19.87
CA ASP A 170 5.41 5.13 20.30
C ASP A 170 3.99 5.52 20.77
N ARG A 171 2.93 5.06 20.11
CA ARG A 171 1.53 5.31 20.53
C ARG A 171 1.17 4.61 21.84
N SER A 172 1.77 3.45 22.13
CA SER A 172 1.53 2.69 23.37
C SER A 172 2.27 3.22 24.61
N ASN A 173 3.29 4.08 24.40
CA ASN A 173 4.14 4.64 25.45
C ASN A 173 3.80 6.09 25.84
N GLY A 174 2.77 6.70 25.22
CA GLY A 174 2.30 8.07 25.50
C GLY A 174 0.88 8.08 26.06
#